data_AF-A0A519LF61-F1
#
_entry.id   AF-A0A519LF61-F1
#
_cell.length_a   1.000
_cell.length_b   1.000
_cell.length_c   1.000
_cell.angle_alpha   90.00
_cell.angle_beta   90.00
_cell.angle_gamma   90.00
#
_symmetry.space_group_name_H-M   'P 1'
#
loop_
_entity.id
_entity.type
_entity.pdbx_description
1 polymer ?
#
loop_
_entity_poly.entity_id
_entity_poly.type
_entity_poly.pdbx_seq_one_letter_code
_entity_poly.pdbx_strand_id
1 'polypeptide(L)'
;LMGTVGTHGINRALYAKLPYDPIKDFVPITMVAAVPNVMVMNADKAKAQGISNVQDFIRVAKASPGKMNMASSGNGTSIHLAGELFKSMTGTFMLHLPYRGSGPALLDMVAGNADVMFDNLPSSMAQIKAGKLTALAVTSSQRSSALPDVPTVEQAGGPTLKGYEASSWFGLLAPAGTPPDIVNRIQQEVAKSLATPAMKERLVAQGAIPGGNTPADFAKHIDNEHKKWAQVVKTSGAKVD
;
A
#
# COMPACT_ATOMS: atom_id res chain seq x y z
N LEU A 1 2.42 16.70 -10.75
CA LEU A 1 2.84 16.14 -9.45
C LEU A 1 2.55 14.65 -9.40
N MET A 2 3.27 13.89 -8.57
CA MET A 2 2.97 12.49 -8.31
C MET A 2 1.95 12.40 -7.17
N GLY A 3 0.76 11.88 -7.46
CA GLY A 3 -0.26 11.53 -6.49
C GLY A 3 -0.17 10.05 -6.11
N THR A 4 -0.79 9.75 -4.98
CA THR A 4 -0.86 8.40 -4.40
C THR A 4 -2.27 8.12 -3.94
N VAL A 5 -2.57 6.84 -3.73
CA VAL A 5 -3.79 6.40 -3.03
C VAL A 5 -4.02 7.13 -1.69
N GLY A 6 -2.96 7.48 -0.97
CA GLY A 6 -3.05 8.24 0.27
C GLY A 6 -3.62 9.64 0.03
N THR A 7 -2.96 10.40 -0.85
CA THR A 7 -3.31 11.81 -1.11
C THR A 7 -4.64 11.97 -1.84
N HIS A 8 -4.99 11.04 -2.73
CA HIS A 8 -6.13 11.17 -3.64
C HIS A 8 -7.18 10.06 -3.48
N GLY A 9 -7.09 9.21 -2.45
CA GLY A 9 -8.10 8.19 -2.16
C GLY A 9 -8.48 8.14 -0.67
N ILE A 10 -7.47 8.13 0.21
CA ILE A 10 -7.66 7.93 1.66
C ILE A 10 -7.90 9.24 2.40
N ASN A 11 -7.02 10.22 2.19
CA ASN A 11 -6.89 11.37 3.09
C ASN A 11 -8.17 12.17 3.25
N ARG A 12 -9.01 12.25 2.21
CA ARG A 12 -10.30 12.94 2.27
C ARG A 12 -11.26 12.33 3.28
N ALA A 13 -11.22 11.01 3.47
CA ALA A 13 -12.05 10.30 4.43
C ALA A 13 -11.42 10.27 5.84
N LEU A 14 -10.09 10.32 5.92
CA LEU A 14 -9.36 10.19 7.18
C LEU A 14 -9.18 11.52 7.93
N TYR A 15 -8.82 12.59 7.22
CA TYR A 15 -8.54 13.88 7.84
C TYR A 15 -9.81 14.70 7.96
N ALA A 16 -10.07 15.25 9.15
CA ALA A 16 -11.20 16.15 9.37
C ALA A 16 -11.07 17.46 8.56
N LYS A 17 -9.84 17.90 8.28
CA LYS A 17 -9.56 19.09 7.47
C LYS A 17 -8.31 18.84 6.61
N LEU A 18 -8.46 19.04 5.31
CA LEU A 18 -7.35 19.06 4.35
C LEU A 18 -7.11 20.48 3.84
N PRO A 19 -5.85 20.86 3.55
CA PRO A 19 -5.54 22.16 2.96
C PRO A 19 -5.80 22.23 1.44
N TYR A 20 -6.35 21.17 0.84
CA TYR A 20 -6.73 21.08 -0.57
C TYR A 20 -7.90 20.10 -0.74
N ASP A 21 -8.60 20.19 -1.87
CA ASP A 21 -9.59 19.22 -2.33
C ASP A 21 -8.95 18.28 -3.38
N PRO A 22 -8.77 16.97 -3.08
CA PRO A 22 -8.07 16.04 -3.98
C PRO A 22 -8.79 15.80 -5.31
N ILE A 23 -10.06 16.21 -5.44
CA ILE A 23 -10.85 16.06 -6.67
C ILE A 23 -10.94 17.38 -7.42
N LYS A 24 -11.19 18.50 -6.72
CA LYS A 24 -11.42 19.79 -7.39
C LYS A 24 -10.15 20.53 -7.78
N ASP A 25 -9.08 20.36 -7.00
CA ASP A 25 -7.86 21.15 -7.18
C ASP A 25 -6.89 20.51 -8.19
N PHE A 26 -7.24 19.33 -8.72
CA PHE A 26 -6.37 18.55 -9.60
C PHE A 26 -7.09 17.95 -10.81
N VAL A 27 -6.35 17.85 -11.91
CA VAL A 27 -6.73 17.12 -13.13
C VAL A 27 -5.91 15.83 -13.19
N PRO A 28 -6.54 14.64 -13.15
CA PRO A 28 -5.84 13.37 -13.35
C PRO A 28 -5.21 13.31 -14.74
N ILE A 29 -3.94 12.91 -14.83
CA ILE A 29 -3.25 12.72 -16.12
C ILE A 29 -3.26 11.23 -16.47
N THR A 30 -2.64 10.39 -15.64
CA THR A 30 -2.57 8.94 -15.85
C THR A 30 -2.05 8.22 -14.61
N MET A 31 -2.49 6.99 -14.38
CA MET A 31 -1.88 6.09 -13.42
C MET A 31 -0.54 5.62 -13.97
N VAL A 32 0.52 5.73 -13.18
CA VAL A 32 1.87 5.28 -13.55
C VAL A 32 2.04 3.80 -13.22
N ALA A 33 1.61 3.38 -12.02
CA ALA A 33 1.64 1.99 -11.61
C ALA A 33 0.60 1.70 -10.53
N ALA A 34 0.00 0.51 -10.60
CA ALA A 34 -0.66 -0.11 -9.45
C ALA A 34 0.36 -0.97 -8.70
N VAL A 35 0.28 -0.98 -7.37
CA VAL A 35 1.30 -1.60 -6.52
C VAL A 35 0.62 -2.34 -5.37
N PRO A 36 0.77 -3.68 -5.28
CA PRO A 36 0.31 -4.41 -4.11
C PRO A 36 1.16 -3.99 -2.89
N ASN A 37 0.56 -3.98 -1.70
CA ASN A 37 1.35 -3.96 -0.48
C ASN A 37 1.73 -5.39 -0.09
N VAL A 38 2.70 -5.52 0.81
CA VAL A 38 3.18 -6.78 1.35
C VAL A 38 3.34 -6.67 2.86
N MET A 39 2.77 -7.62 3.58
CA MET A 39 2.97 -7.79 5.01
C MET A 39 4.34 -8.41 5.23
N VAL A 40 5.24 -7.65 5.86
CA VAL A 40 6.63 -8.05 6.08
C VAL A 40 6.99 -7.96 7.56
N MET A 41 7.88 -8.85 7.99
CA MET A 41 8.52 -8.84 9.29
C MET A 41 10.03 -8.96 9.13
N ASN A 42 10.79 -8.52 10.13
CA ASN A 42 12.20 -8.89 10.26
C ASN A 42 12.36 -10.42 10.29
N ALA A 43 13.26 -10.98 9.46
CA ALA A 43 13.38 -12.42 9.30
C ALA A 43 13.84 -13.15 10.57
N ASP A 44 14.82 -12.60 11.29
CA ASP A 44 15.33 -13.20 12.54
C ASP A 44 14.28 -13.13 13.65
N LYS A 45 13.53 -12.02 13.71
CA LYS A 45 12.43 -11.85 14.67
C LYS A 45 11.28 -12.81 14.39
N ALA A 46 10.88 -12.95 13.12
CA ALA A 46 9.86 -13.90 12.68
C ALA A 46 10.25 -15.33 13.09
N LYS A 47 11.51 -15.73 12.85
CA LYS A 47 12.03 -17.03 13.28
C LYS A 47 12.02 -17.20 14.80
N ALA A 48 12.51 -16.20 15.54
CA ALA A 48 12.57 -16.25 17.01
C ALA A 48 11.18 -16.37 17.67
N GLN A 49 10.15 -15.78 17.05
CA GLN A 49 8.77 -15.84 17.53
C GLN A 49 7.97 -17.02 16.94
N GLY A 50 8.57 -17.84 16.10
CA GLY A 50 7.89 -18.95 15.42
C GLY A 50 6.76 -18.46 14.51
N ILE A 51 6.97 -17.35 13.81
CA ILE A 51 6.02 -16.77 12.86
C ILE A 51 6.48 -17.10 11.44
N SER A 52 5.76 -18.01 10.80
CA SER A 52 6.02 -18.43 9.42
C SER A 52 4.96 -17.96 8.43
N ASN A 53 3.79 -17.57 8.92
CA ASN A 53 2.64 -17.20 8.12
C ASN A 53 1.72 -16.21 8.89
N VAL A 54 0.66 -15.76 8.21
CA VAL A 54 -0.31 -14.80 8.78
C VAL A 54 -1.05 -15.34 10.00
N GLN A 55 -1.37 -16.64 10.06
CA GLN A 55 -2.06 -17.24 11.23
C GLN A 55 -1.16 -17.24 12.46
N ASP A 56 0.12 -17.60 12.29
CA ASP A 56 1.10 -17.52 13.38
C ASP A 56 1.21 -16.10 13.90
N PHE A 57 1.29 -15.12 12.99
CA PHE A 57 1.33 -13.72 13.36
C PHE A 57 0.09 -13.33 14.19
N ILE A 58 -1.12 -13.65 13.72
CA ILE A 58 -2.36 -13.35 14.43
C ILE A 58 -2.36 -13.98 15.82
N ARG A 59 -1.94 -15.24 15.94
CA ARG A 59 -1.84 -15.97 17.21
C ARG A 59 -0.91 -15.24 18.18
N VAL A 60 0.29 -14.89 17.75
CA VAL A 60 1.28 -14.20 18.60
C VAL A 60 0.79 -12.80 18.98
N ALA A 61 0.29 -12.02 18.03
CA ALA A 61 -0.22 -10.67 18.28
C ALA A 61 -1.40 -10.66 19.27
N LYS A 62 -2.30 -11.64 19.20
CA LYS A 62 -3.42 -11.79 20.15
C LYS A 62 -2.98 -12.23 21.54
N ALA A 63 -1.97 -13.09 21.64
CA ALA A 63 -1.45 -13.55 22.91
C ALA A 63 -0.74 -12.44 23.71
N SER A 64 -0.34 -11.35 23.05
CA SER A 64 0.38 -10.24 23.69
C SER A 64 -0.05 -8.87 23.13
N PRO A 65 -1.29 -8.43 23.39
CA PRO A 65 -1.81 -7.17 22.88
C PRO A 65 -0.90 -5.99 23.26
N GLY A 66 -0.53 -5.18 22.26
CA GLY A 66 0.26 -3.95 22.47
C GLY A 66 1.75 -4.17 22.67
N LYS A 67 2.22 -5.42 22.60
CA LYS A 67 3.65 -5.75 22.57
C LYS A 67 4.25 -5.69 21.18
N MET A 68 3.41 -5.74 20.15
CA MET A 68 3.81 -5.54 18.76
C MET A 68 3.50 -4.13 18.28
N ASN A 69 4.36 -3.61 17.42
CA ASN A 69 4.18 -2.36 16.72
C ASN A 69 4.11 -2.55 15.20
N MET A 70 3.50 -1.59 14.53
CA MET A 70 3.24 -1.61 13.10
C MET A 70 3.82 -0.35 12.48
N ALA A 71 4.90 -0.50 11.71
CA ALA A 71 5.47 0.61 10.97
C ALA A 71 4.60 1.00 9.77
N SER A 72 4.61 2.28 9.40
CA SER A 72 4.08 2.74 8.12
C SER A 72 4.93 3.83 7.50
N SER A 73 4.68 4.14 6.23
CA SER A 73 5.29 5.29 5.56
C SER A 73 4.67 6.63 5.94
N GLY A 74 3.73 6.63 6.90
CA GLY A 74 3.11 7.83 7.46
C GLY A 74 1.59 7.71 7.60
N ASN A 75 1.02 8.65 8.36
CA ASN A 75 -0.42 8.76 8.58
C ASN A 75 -1.17 8.99 7.25
N GLY A 76 -2.22 8.19 7.03
CA GLY A 76 -3.06 8.28 5.83
C GLY A 76 -2.54 7.58 4.58
N THR A 77 -1.43 6.83 4.70
CA THR A 77 -0.90 6.02 3.60
C THR A 77 -1.66 4.69 3.49
N SER A 78 -1.65 4.06 2.31
CA SER A 78 -2.20 2.70 2.18
C SER A 78 -1.54 1.70 3.12
N ILE A 79 -0.29 1.93 3.51
CA ILE A 79 0.47 1.09 4.44
C ILE A 79 -0.14 1.18 5.84
N HIS A 80 -0.41 2.40 6.30
CA HIS A 80 -1.13 2.62 7.56
C HIS A 80 -2.51 1.94 7.52
N LEU A 81 -3.32 2.23 6.49
CA LEU A 81 -4.70 1.76 6.47
C LEU A 81 -4.85 0.26 6.19
N ALA A 82 -3.91 -0.36 5.45
CA ALA A 82 -3.85 -1.82 5.32
C ALA A 82 -3.70 -2.47 6.70
N GLY A 83 -2.77 -1.94 7.50
CA GLY A 83 -2.55 -2.40 8.85
C GLY A 83 -3.74 -2.19 9.80
N GLU A 84 -4.39 -1.02 9.73
CA GLU A 84 -5.61 -0.75 10.51
C GLU A 84 -6.79 -1.65 10.11
N LEU A 85 -6.95 -1.93 8.81
CA LEU A 85 -7.94 -2.91 8.34
C LEU A 85 -7.63 -4.31 8.88
N PHE A 86 -6.35 -4.70 8.85
CA PHE A 86 -5.91 -5.99 9.40
C PHE A 86 -6.20 -6.09 10.90
N LYS A 87 -5.88 -5.06 11.69
CA LYS A 87 -6.19 -4.99 13.12
C LYS A 87 -7.68 -5.16 13.38
N SER A 88 -8.52 -4.42 12.65
CA SER A 88 -9.98 -4.45 12.77
C SER A 88 -10.55 -5.84 12.47
N MET A 89 -10.15 -6.46 11.35
CA MET A 89 -10.67 -7.78 10.94
C MET A 89 -10.18 -8.91 11.85
N THR A 90 -8.95 -8.83 12.33
CA THR A 90 -8.36 -9.89 13.16
C THR A 90 -8.65 -9.72 14.64
N GLY A 91 -8.99 -8.52 15.11
CA GLY A 91 -9.05 -8.17 16.53
C GLY A 91 -7.68 -8.14 17.20
N THR A 92 -6.61 -7.93 16.43
CA THR A 92 -5.26 -7.73 16.98
C THR A 92 -5.05 -6.28 17.40
N PHE A 93 -4.19 -6.05 18.39
CA PHE A 93 -3.82 -4.70 18.82
C PHE A 93 -2.31 -4.51 18.67
N MET A 94 -1.94 -3.57 17.80
CA MET A 94 -0.57 -3.17 17.49
C MET A 94 -0.48 -1.65 17.55
N LEU A 95 0.61 -1.14 18.13
CA LEU A 95 0.89 0.30 18.16
C LEU A 95 1.37 0.77 16.79
N HIS A 96 0.75 1.79 16.21
CA HIS A 96 1.17 2.35 14.94
C HIS A 96 2.40 3.27 15.13
N LEU A 97 3.44 3.05 14.33
CA LEU A 97 4.65 3.89 14.27
C LEU A 97 4.73 4.54 12.88
N PRO A 98 4.29 5.80 12.72
CA PRO A 98 4.36 6.49 11.44
C PRO A 98 5.76 7.04 11.17
N TYR A 99 6.34 6.69 10.02
CA TYR A 99 7.60 7.24 9.54
C TYR A 99 7.35 8.28 8.44
N ARG A 100 8.41 9.00 8.05
CA ARG A 100 8.40 9.96 6.92
C ARG A 100 8.73 9.25 5.59
N GLY A 101 7.97 8.21 5.25
CA GLY A 101 8.21 7.38 4.06
C GLY A 101 8.70 5.96 4.37
N SER A 102 8.62 5.07 3.36
CA SER A 102 9.03 3.66 3.52
C SER A 102 10.53 3.48 3.73
N GLY A 103 11.39 4.39 3.24
CA GLY A 103 12.83 4.28 3.40
C GLY A 103 13.28 4.19 4.87
N PRO A 104 12.99 5.21 5.71
CA PRO A 104 13.27 5.15 7.14
C PRO A 104 12.56 3.99 7.85
N ALA A 105 11.31 3.69 7.50
CA ALA A 105 10.57 2.57 8.10
C ALA A 105 11.26 1.22 7.86
N LEU A 106 11.74 0.98 6.62
CA LEU A 106 12.42 -0.26 6.27
C LEU A 106 13.77 -0.42 6.96
N LEU A 107 14.48 0.67 7.26
CA LEU A 107 15.70 0.62 8.07
C LEU A 107 15.39 0.10 9.47
N ASP A 108 14.33 0.58 10.10
CA ASP A 108 13.92 0.12 11.43
C ASP A 108 13.32 -1.29 11.42
N MET A 109 12.61 -1.68 10.35
CA MET A 109 12.20 -3.07 10.14
C MET A 109 13.40 -4.01 10.04
N VAL A 110 14.43 -3.65 9.27
CA VAL A 110 15.63 -4.48 9.11
C VAL A 110 16.47 -4.50 10.39
N ALA A 111 16.51 -3.41 11.16
CA ALA A 111 17.16 -3.36 12.47
C ALA A 111 16.38 -4.13 13.56
N GLY A 112 15.10 -4.46 13.33
CA GLY A 112 14.24 -5.17 14.28
C GLY A 112 13.54 -4.27 15.30
N ASN A 113 13.64 -2.94 15.14
CA ASN A 113 12.97 -1.93 15.97
C ASN A 113 11.45 -1.95 15.76
N ALA A 114 11.00 -2.26 14.55
CA ALA A 114 9.60 -2.44 14.22
C ALA A 114 9.23 -3.91 13.98
N ASP A 115 8.02 -4.33 14.37
CA ASP A 115 7.60 -5.74 14.30
C ASP A 115 7.05 -6.13 12.93
N VAL A 116 6.11 -5.34 12.41
CA VAL A 116 5.43 -5.61 11.14
C VAL A 116 5.24 -4.33 10.33
N MET A 117 5.21 -4.47 9.00
CA MET A 117 4.85 -3.39 8.08
C MET A 117 4.02 -3.95 6.92
N PHE A 118 3.06 -3.17 6.41
CA PHE A 118 2.27 -3.50 5.22
C PHE A 118 2.77 -2.66 4.02
N ASP A 119 4.06 -2.77 3.71
CA ASP A 119 4.77 -1.84 2.82
C ASP A 119 4.39 -2.00 1.34
N ASN A 120 4.67 -0.99 0.51
CA ASN A 120 4.59 -1.16 -0.94
C ASN A 120 5.63 -2.19 -1.40
N LEU A 121 5.21 -3.20 -2.16
CA LEU A 121 6.07 -4.32 -2.56
C LEU A 121 7.40 -3.91 -3.23
N PRO A 122 7.45 -2.94 -4.16
CA PRO A 122 8.70 -2.47 -4.76
C PRO A 122 9.75 -2.01 -3.76
N SER A 123 9.32 -1.32 -2.69
CA SER A 123 10.22 -0.80 -1.64
C SER A 123 10.79 -1.93 -0.79
N SER A 124 9.99 -2.95 -0.48
CA SER A 124 10.41 -4.11 0.31
C SER A 124 11.16 -5.19 -0.48
N MET A 125 11.02 -5.23 -1.81
CA MET A 125 11.49 -6.33 -2.66
C MET A 125 12.98 -6.66 -2.46
N ALA A 126 13.84 -5.64 -2.37
CA ALA A 126 15.28 -5.85 -2.18
C ALA A 126 15.60 -6.54 -0.86
N GLN A 127 14.94 -6.11 0.23
CA GLN A 127 15.16 -6.68 1.57
C GLN A 127 14.55 -8.08 1.72
N ILE A 128 13.43 -8.35 1.03
CA ILE A 128 12.85 -9.70 0.92
C ILE A 128 13.82 -10.63 0.20
N LYS A 129 14.33 -10.24 -0.97
CA LYS A 129 15.30 -11.04 -1.74
C LYS A 129 16.62 -11.27 -0.99
N ALA A 130 17.04 -10.30 -0.18
CA ALA A 130 18.23 -10.42 0.67
C ALA A 130 17.99 -11.27 1.94
N GLY A 131 16.78 -11.78 2.17
CA GLY A 131 16.42 -12.57 3.36
C GLY A 131 16.42 -11.77 4.66
N LYS A 132 16.41 -10.44 4.59
CA LYS A 132 16.35 -9.56 5.77
C LYS A 132 14.92 -9.37 6.27
N LEU A 133 13.96 -9.40 5.35
CA LEU A 133 12.54 -9.39 5.65
C LEU A 133 11.87 -10.67 5.15
N THR A 134 10.99 -11.23 5.97
CA THR A 134 10.08 -12.30 5.58
C THR A 134 8.78 -11.69 5.08
N ALA A 135 8.40 -11.99 3.84
CA ALA A 135 7.09 -11.64 3.28
C ALA A 135 6.06 -12.70 3.69
N LEU A 136 5.07 -12.30 4.50
CA LEU A 136 4.04 -13.21 5.01
C LEU A 136 2.85 -13.33 4.03
N ALA A 137 2.44 -12.22 3.44
CA ALA A 137 1.35 -12.17 2.48
C ALA A 137 1.34 -10.86 1.68
N VAL A 138 0.83 -10.88 0.45
CA VAL A 138 0.48 -9.66 -0.29
C VAL A 138 -0.94 -9.20 0.05
N THR A 139 -1.19 -7.90 0.02
CA THR A 139 -2.48 -7.30 0.43
C THR A 139 -3.47 -7.13 -0.71
N SER A 140 -3.06 -7.42 -1.95
CA SER A 140 -3.93 -7.43 -3.12
C SER A 140 -4.85 -8.65 -3.11
N SER A 141 -5.95 -8.57 -3.86
CA SER A 141 -6.89 -9.69 -4.04
C SER A 141 -6.29 -10.89 -4.80
N GLN A 142 -5.17 -10.67 -5.49
CA GLN A 142 -4.42 -11.69 -6.22
C GLN A 142 -2.95 -11.68 -5.80
N ARG A 143 -2.27 -12.81 -5.96
CA ARG A 143 -0.83 -12.91 -5.70
C ARG A 143 -0.06 -12.01 -6.65
N SER A 144 1.08 -11.50 -6.20
CA SER A 144 2.01 -10.80 -7.08
C SER A 144 2.80 -11.80 -7.91
N SER A 145 2.93 -11.58 -9.22
CA SER A 145 3.79 -12.40 -10.08
C SER A 145 5.26 -12.32 -9.70
N ALA A 146 5.67 -11.26 -8.99
CA ALA A 146 7.03 -11.11 -8.48
C ALA A 146 7.30 -11.92 -7.20
N LEU A 147 6.25 -12.41 -6.52
CA LEU A 147 6.30 -13.27 -5.35
C LEU A 147 5.22 -14.37 -5.43
N PRO A 148 5.30 -15.30 -6.41
CA PRO A 148 4.23 -16.24 -6.71
C PRO A 148 3.91 -17.21 -5.55
N ASP A 149 4.91 -17.49 -4.71
CA ASP A 149 4.77 -18.38 -3.55
C ASP A 149 4.17 -17.67 -2.33
N VAL A 150 4.16 -16.34 -2.32
CA VAL A 150 3.58 -15.54 -1.23
C VAL A 150 2.07 -15.45 -1.44
N PRO A 151 1.25 -15.94 -0.49
CA PRO A 151 -0.20 -15.89 -0.61
C PRO A 151 -0.74 -14.47 -0.48
N THR A 152 -2.03 -14.28 -0.80
CA THR A 152 -2.73 -13.06 -0.39
C THR A 152 -3.06 -13.12 1.10
N VAL A 153 -3.32 -11.97 1.73
CA VAL A 153 -3.77 -11.90 3.13
C VAL A 153 -5.08 -12.66 3.32
N GLU A 154 -6.00 -12.59 2.35
CA GLU A 154 -7.24 -13.37 2.38
C GLU A 154 -6.96 -14.90 2.36
N GLN A 155 -6.07 -15.36 1.47
CA GLN A 155 -5.70 -16.78 1.39
C GLN A 155 -5.03 -17.29 2.67
N ALA A 156 -4.08 -16.52 3.21
CA ALA A 156 -3.34 -16.90 4.41
C ALA A 156 -4.16 -16.73 5.70
N GLY A 157 -5.10 -15.80 5.68
CA GLY A 157 -5.92 -15.40 6.82
C GLY A 157 -7.20 -16.22 7.00
N GLY A 158 -7.62 -16.98 5.99
CA GLY A 158 -8.82 -17.80 6.04
C GLY A 158 -10.09 -16.97 6.24
N PRO A 159 -11.15 -17.54 6.86
CA PRO A 159 -12.44 -16.87 7.02
C PRO A 159 -12.37 -15.49 7.71
N THR A 160 -11.45 -15.30 8.66
CA THR A 160 -11.25 -14.05 9.40
C THR A 160 -10.87 -12.88 8.51
N LEU A 161 -10.16 -13.14 7.41
CA LEU A 161 -9.65 -12.13 6.49
C LEU A 161 -10.31 -12.21 5.11
N LYS A 162 -11.49 -12.83 5.03
CA LYS A 162 -12.29 -12.89 3.81
C LYS A 162 -12.61 -11.47 3.31
N GLY A 163 -12.36 -11.21 2.04
CA GLY A 163 -12.53 -9.90 1.41
C GLY A 163 -11.49 -8.85 1.79
N TYR A 164 -10.41 -9.22 2.48
CA TYR A 164 -9.31 -8.30 2.74
C TYR A 164 -8.64 -7.91 1.41
N GLU A 165 -8.64 -6.62 1.09
CA GLU A 165 -7.91 -6.07 -0.04
C GLU A 165 -7.48 -4.63 0.25
N ALA A 166 -6.18 -4.37 0.14
CA ALA A 166 -5.59 -3.07 0.42
C ALA A 166 -4.36 -2.83 -0.47
N SER A 167 -4.57 -2.48 -1.73
CA SER A 167 -3.52 -2.13 -2.69
C SER A 167 -3.25 -0.62 -2.76
N SER A 168 -2.14 -0.25 -3.38
CA SER A 168 -1.73 1.13 -3.64
C SER A 168 -1.63 1.41 -5.14
N TRP A 169 -1.51 2.69 -5.48
CA TRP A 169 -1.19 3.15 -6.82
C TRP A 169 -0.44 4.48 -6.76
N PHE A 170 0.29 4.76 -7.84
CA PHE A 170 0.99 6.01 -8.09
C PHE A 170 0.54 6.55 -9.44
N GLY A 171 0.29 7.86 -9.52
CA GLY A 171 -0.17 8.48 -10.76
C GLY A 171 0.16 9.95 -10.86
N LEU A 172 0.12 10.48 -12.07
CA LEU A 172 0.41 11.88 -12.34
C LEU A 172 -0.87 12.70 -12.34
N LEU A 173 -0.83 13.86 -11.69
CA LEU A 173 -1.88 14.86 -11.71
C LEU A 173 -1.30 16.24 -12.06
N ALA A 174 -2.12 17.09 -12.65
CA ALA A 174 -1.85 18.50 -12.88
C ALA A 174 -2.75 19.38 -12.00
N PRO A 175 -2.41 20.66 -11.74
CA PRO A 175 -3.33 21.59 -11.10
C PRO A 175 -4.63 21.76 -11.90
N ALA A 176 -5.73 22.07 -11.21
CA ALA A 176 -6.98 22.49 -11.83
C ALA A 176 -6.76 23.62 -12.86
N GLY A 177 -7.47 23.57 -13.98
CA GLY A 177 -7.34 24.55 -15.07
C GLY A 177 -6.20 24.27 -16.05
N THR A 178 -5.40 23.21 -15.86
CA THR A 178 -4.41 22.79 -16.86
C THR A 178 -5.11 22.46 -18.19
N PRO A 179 -4.68 23.02 -19.34
CA PRO A 179 -5.33 22.78 -20.63
C PRO A 179 -5.41 21.29 -21.02
N PRO A 180 -6.55 20.82 -21.57
CA PRO A 180 -6.73 19.40 -21.92
C PRO A 180 -5.71 18.86 -22.92
N ASP A 181 -5.24 19.67 -23.86
CA ASP A 181 -4.22 19.30 -24.84
C ASP A 181 -2.86 19.01 -24.17
N ILE A 182 -2.50 19.79 -23.15
CA ILE A 182 -1.29 19.55 -22.33
C ILE A 182 -1.45 18.27 -21.51
N VAL A 183 -2.60 18.06 -20.86
CA VAL A 183 -2.88 16.83 -20.10
C VAL A 183 -2.78 15.60 -21.00
N ASN A 184 -3.41 15.64 -22.18
CA ASN A 184 -3.40 14.54 -23.13
C ASN A 184 -1.99 14.28 -23.67
N ARG A 185 -1.21 15.32 -23.97
CA ARG A 185 0.17 15.16 -24.44
C ARG A 185 1.04 14.47 -23.38
N ILE A 186 0.97 14.91 -22.12
CA ILE A 186 1.74 14.28 -21.03
C ILE A 186 1.29 12.83 -20.84
N GLN A 187 -0.01 12.56 -20.84
CA GLN A 187 -0.52 11.20 -20.71
C GLN A 187 0.01 10.29 -21.82
N GLN A 188 -0.02 10.74 -23.07
CA GLN A 188 0.46 9.95 -24.21
C GLN A 188 1.95 9.63 -24.10
N GLU A 189 2.79 10.61 -23.74
CA GLU A 189 4.23 10.36 -23.60
C GLU A 189 4.55 9.43 -22.43
N VAL A 190 3.82 9.55 -21.31
CA VAL A 190 3.94 8.63 -20.17
C VAL A 190 3.49 7.22 -20.54
N ALA A 191 2.34 7.08 -21.22
CA ALA A 191 1.83 5.78 -21.67
C ALA A 191 2.79 5.10 -22.64
N LYS A 192 3.35 5.84 -23.62
CA LYS A 192 4.40 5.33 -24.52
C LYS A 192 5.63 4.85 -23.76
N SER A 193 6.10 5.64 -22.79
CA SER A 193 7.27 5.29 -21.97
C SER A 193 7.04 4.02 -21.16
N LEU A 194 5.89 3.90 -20.49
CA LEU A 194 5.50 2.73 -19.71
C LEU A 194 5.25 1.49 -20.59
N ALA A 195 4.91 1.68 -21.87
CA ALA A 195 4.69 0.59 -22.80
C ALA A 195 5.99 -0.08 -23.28
N THR A 196 7.15 0.58 -23.10
CA THR A 196 8.45 0.03 -23.51
C THR A 196 8.79 -1.26 -22.75
N PRO A 197 9.45 -2.25 -23.40
CA PRO A 197 9.84 -3.50 -22.73
C PRO A 197 10.66 -3.26 -21.46
N ALA A 198 11.66 -2.37 -21.54
CA ALA A 198 12.52 -2.05 -20.41
C ALA A 198 11.74 -1.52 -19.18
N MET A 199 10.71 -0.70 -19.38
CA MET A 199 9.89 -0.21 -18.27
C MET A 199 8.93 -1.25 -17.73
N LYS A 200 8.33 -2.05 -18.60
CA LYS A 200 7.50 -3.19 -18.16
C LYS A 200 8.31 -4.16 -17.32
N GLU A 201 9.46 -4.60 -17.80
CA GLU A 201 10.33 -5.54 -17.11
C GLU A 201 10.77 -4.99 -15.75
N ARG A 202 11.21 -3.74 -15.69
CA ARG A 202 11.66 -3.11 -14.45
C ARG A 202 10.55 -3.02 -13.40
N LEU A 203 9.35 -2.58 -13.80
CA LEU A 203 8.21 -2.46 -12.88
C LEU A 203 7.74 -3.84 -12.40
N VAL A 204 7.58 -4.80 -13.32
CA VAL A 204 7.13 -6.15 -12.99
C VAL A 204 8.14 -6.87 -12.10
N ALA A 205 9.44 -6.71 -12.33
CA ALA A 205 10.49 -7.31 -11.48
C ALA A 205 10.46 -6.81 -10.02
N GLN A 206 9.85 -5.65 -9.78
CA GLN A 206 9.61 -5.08 -8.45
C GLN A 206 8.19 -5.34 -7.93
N GLY A 207 7.35 -6.04 -8.70
CA GLY A 207 5.97 -6.35 -8.34
C GLY A 207 4.99 -5.20 -8.58
N ALA A 208 5.39 -4.16 -9.30
CA ALA A 208 4.49 -3.11 -9.77
C ALA A 208 3.82 -3.51 -11.09
N ILE A 209 2.58 -3.08 -11.27
CA ILE A 209 1.80 -3.29 -12.49
C ILE A 209 1.81 -1.98 -13.27
N PRO A 210 2.44 -1.93 -14.46
CA PRO A 210 2.50 -0.71 -15.28
C PRO A 210 1.12 -0.16 -15.62
N GLY A 211 0.97 1.17 -15.52
CA GLY A 211 -0.23 1.90 -15.91
C GLY A 211 -0.14 2.47 -17.32
N GLY A 212 -0.53 3.74 -17.48
CA GLY A 212 -0.66 4.45 -18.76
C GLY A 212 -2.10 4.60 -19.24
N ASN A 213 -3.09 4.49 -18.34
CA ASN A 213 -4.51 4.65 -18.67
C ASN A 213 -4.85 6.10 -19.08
N THR A 214 -6.05 6.29 -19.61
CA THR A 214 -6.52 7.62 -20.01
C THR A 214 -6.79 8.51 -18.79
N PRO A 215 -6.81 9.85 -18.95
CA PRO A 215 -7.20 10.77 -17.87
C PRO A 215 -8.57 10.43 -17.26
N ALA A 216 -9.54 10.06 -18.11
CA ALA A 216 -10.90 9.70 -17.69
C ALA A 216 -10.95 8.41 -16.88
N ASP A 217 -10.23 7.37 -17.31
CA ASP A 217 -10.12 6.12 -16.56
C ASP A 217 -9.44 6.32 -15.22
N PHE A 218 -8.42 7.19 -15.18
CA PHE A 218 -7.73 7.50 -13.93
C PHE A 218 -8.60 8.30 -12.96
N ALA A 219 -9.38 9.26 -13.47
CA ALA A 219 -10.39 9.96 -12.66
C ALA A 219 -11.42 8.98 -12.06
N LYS A 220 -11.93 8.04 -12.86
CA LYS A 220 -12.84 6.99 -12.38
C LYS A 220 -12.19 6.09 -11.34
N HIS A 221 -10.91 5.75 -11.52
CA HIS A 221 -10.15 4.98 -10.54
C HIS A 221 -10.03 5.73 -9.20
N ILE A 222 -9.69 7.02 -9.23
CA ILE A 222 -9.61 7.88 -8.04
C ILE A 222 -10.94 7.95 -7.28
N ASP A 223 -12.06 8.07 -7.99
CA ASP A 223 -13.40 8.09 -7.38
C ASP A 223 -13.76 6.73 -6.72
N ASN A 224 -13.44 5.62 -7.38
CA ASN A 224 -13.65 4.29 -6.81
C ASN A 224 -12.79 4.06 -5.55
N GLU A 225 -11.52 4.50 -5.58
CA GLU A 225 -10.62 4.40 -4.43
C GLU A 225 -11.11 5.25 -3.27
N HIS A 226 -11.63 6.46 -3.53
CA HIS A 226 -12.29 7.27 -2.49
C HIS A 226 -13.41 6.51 -1.79
N LYS A 227 -14.31 5.89 -2.55
CA LYS A 227 -15.45 5.14 -1.98
C LYS A 227 -14.98 3.94 -1.16
N LYS A 228 -14.02 3.18 -1.70
CA LYS A 228 -13.44 2.02 -1.02
C LYS A 228 -12.76 2.42 0.28
N TRP A 229 -11.86 3.41 0.24
CA TRP A 229 -11.08 3.79 1.41
C TRP A 229 -11.90 4.53 2.46
N ALA A 230 -12.95 5.25 2.07
CA ALA A 230 -13.92 5.79 3.03
C ALA A 230 -14.59 4.67 3.86
N GLN A 231 -14.93 3.56 3.21
CA GLN A 231 -15.45 2.39 3.93
C GLN A 231 -14.39 1.75 4.83
N VAL A 232 -13.14 1.63 4.36
CA VAL A 232 -12.04 1.09 5.18
C VAL A 232 -11.78 1.94 6.42
N VAL A 233 -11.66 3.27 6.27
CA VAL A 233 -11.47 4.21 7.39
C VAL A 233 -12.61 4.08 8.40
N LYS A 234 -13.86 4.00 7.92
CA LYS A 234 -15.03 3.82 8.79
C LYS A 234 -15.00 2.48 9.54
N THR A 235 -14.67 1.38 8.84
CA THR A 235 -14.64 0.04 9.44
C THR A 235 -13.47 -0.14 10.41
N SER A 236 -12.30 0.42 10.10
CA SER A 236 -11.12 0.29 10.95
C SER A 236 -11.16 1.23 12.15
N GLY A 237 -11.89 2.35 12.06
CA GLY A 237 -11.87 3.39 13.07
C GLY A 237 -10.55 4.18 13.08
N ALA A 238 -9.75 4.05 12.02
CA ALA A 238 -8.47 4.73 11.89
C ALA A 238 -8.61 6.25 12.05
N LYS A 239 -7.66 6.86 12.74
CA LYS A 239 -7.52 8.31 12.90
C LYS A 239 -6.11 8.72 12.50
N VAL A 240 -5.91 10.03 12.38
CA VAL A 240 -4.57 10.59 12.30
C VAL A 240 -4.06 10.72 13.73
N ASP A 241 -2.96 10.06 14.02
CA ASP A 241 -2.27 10.11 15.30
C ASP A 241 -1.49 11.42 15.47
#